data_AF-A0A7G2JYX3-F1
#
_entry.id   AF-A0A7G2JYX3-F1
#
_cell.length_a   1.000
_cell.length_b   1.000
_cell.length_c   1.000
_cell.angle_alpha   90.00
_cell.angle_beta   90.00
_cell.angle_gamma   90.00
#
_symmetry.space_group_name_H-M   'P 1'
#
loop_
_entity.id
_entity.type
_entity.pdbx_description
1 polymer ?
#
loop_
_entity_poly.entity_id
_entity_poly.type
_entity_poly.pdbx_seq_one_letter_code
_entity_poly.pdbx_strand_id
1 'polypeptide(L)'
;MTLTDQTDPSNRGDILTLTPQSTAQGVGIKLYKNNDASALSYGPDSSLKGTENQWKFSSRDGEEKPTVEFKAFYVNKDGNITGGTVNAVATYTFSYQ
;
A
#
# COMPACT_ATOMS: atom_id res chain seq x y z
N MET A 1 8.97 7.62 2.33
CA MET A 1 8.60 6.20 2.41
C MET A 1 7.82 5.82 1.17
N THR A 2 8.01 4.61 0.68
CA THR A 2 7.29 4.04 -0.46
C THR A 2 6.65 2.73 -0.02
N LEU A 3 5.44 2.44 -0.50
CA LEU A 3 4.82 1.13 -0.35
C LEU A 3 5.01 0.35 -1.65
N THR A 4 5.34 -0.94 -1.56
CA THR A 4 5.43 -1.82 -2.73
C THR A 4 4.49 -3.00 -2.55
N ASP A 5 3.75 -3.31 -3.59
CA ASP A 5 2.98 -4.54 -3.68
C ASP A 5 3.95 -5.70 -3.92
N GLN A 6 4.04 -6.63 -2.97
CA GLN A 6 5.03 -7.71 -3.08
C GLN A 6 4.55 -8.86 -3.97
N THR A 7 3.24 -8.95 -4.21
CA THR A 7 2.70 -9.96 -5.11
C THR A 7 2.87 -9.53 -6.56
N ASP A 8 2.65 -8.23 -6.84
CA ASP A 8 2.90 -7.61 -8.13
C ASP A 8 3.82 -6.37 -7.98
N PRO A 9 5.14 -6.53 -8.03
CA PRO A 9 6.09 -5.43 -7.92
C PRO A 9 5.97 -4.37 -9.04
N SER A 10 5.25 -4.67 -10.12
CA SER A 10 4.99 -3.72 -11.20
C SER A 10 3.80 -2.80 -10.91
N ASN A 11 2.99 -3.13 -9.90
CA ASN A 11 1.81 -2.35 -9.52
C ASN A 11 2.19 -0.91 -9.14
N ARG A 12 1.54 0.06 -9.80
CA ARG A 12 1.62 1.49 -9.51
C ARG A 12 0.28 2.12 -9.13
N GLY A 13 -0.77 1.30 -9.09
CA GLY A 13 -2.10 1.72 -8.67
C GLY A 13 -2.24 1.78 -7.14
N ASP A 14 -3.47 1.93 -6.67
CA ASP A 14 -3.81 2.03 -5.25
C ASP A 14 -4.50 0.76 -4.69
N ILE A 15 -4.63 -0.28 -5.52
CA ILE A 15 -5.22 -1.56 -5.14
C ILE A 15 -4.11 -2.59 -4.95
N LEU A 16 -3.95 -3.09 -3.73
CA LEU A 16 -3.06 -4.20 -3.41
C LEU A 16 -3.59 -5.48 -4.03
N THR A 17 -2.73 -6.19 -4.74
CA THR A 17 -3.07 -7.49 -5.31
C THR A 17 -3.05 -8.58 -4.27
N LEU A 18 -3.89 -9.59 -4.48
CA LEU A 18 -3.96 -10.75 -3.61
C LEU A 18 -2.89 -11.75 -4.02
N THR A 19 -2.25 -12.37 -3.05
CA THR A 19 -1.31 -13.48 -3.26
C THR A 19 -1.99 -14.66 -3.96
N PRO A 20 -1.24 -15.50 -4.70
CA PRO A 20 -1.79 -16.70 -5.37
C PRO A 20 -2.46 -17.73 -4.45
N GLN A 21 -2.23 -17.66 -3.13
CA GLN A 21 -2.84 -18.52 -2.12
C GLN A 21 -4.27 -18.06 -1.75
N SER A 22 -4.70 -16.90 -2.24
CA SER A 22 -6.06 -16.40 -2.04
C SER A 22 -7.04 -17.13 -2.96
N THR A 23 -8.22 -17.45 -2.46
CA THR A 23 -9.29 -18.07 -3.25
C THR A 23 -10.44 -17.12 -3.59
N ALA A 24 -10.52 -15.96 -2.92
CA ALA A 24 -11.48 -14.93 -3.27
C ALA A 24 -11.14 -14.31 -4.64
N GLN A 25 -12.18 -13.91 -5.37
CA GLN A 25 -12.04 -13.22 -6.66
C GLN A 25 -12.85 -11.92 -6.67
N GLY A 26 -12.47 -10.98 -7.54
CA GLY A 26 -13.14 -9.68 -7.68
C GLY A 26 -12.92 -8.69 -6.53
N VAL A 27 -12.06 -9.04 -5.55
CA VAL A 27 -11.72 -8.18 -4.41
C VAL A 27 -10.25 -7.77 -4.44
N GLY A 28 -9.97 -6.56 -3.99
CA GLY A 28 -8.63 -6.06 -3.69
C GLY A 28 -8.62 -5.34 -2.34
N ILE A 29 -7.46 -4.81 -1.95
CA ILE A 29 -7.32 -4.04 -0.71
C ILE A 29 -6.77 -2.66 -1.03
N LYS A 30 -7.40 -1.60 -0.50
CA LYS A 30 -6.81 -0.25 -0.50
C LYS A 30 -6.25 0.07 0.88
N LEU A 31 -5.08 0.71 0.89
CA LEU A 31 -4.43 1.19 2.12
C LEU A 31 -4.55 2.71 2.20
N TYR A 32 -4.86 3.20 3.39
CA TYR A 32 -4.96 4.62 3.70
C TYR A 32 -4.03 4.94 4.88
N LYS A 33 -3.51 6.16 4.92
CA LYS A 33 -2.72 6.66 6.06
C LYS A 33 -3.56 7.60 6.91
N ASN A 34 -3.48 7.44 8.23
CA ASN A 34 -4.11 8.31 9.21
C ASN A 34 -5.60 8.54 8.86
N ASN A 35 -5.98 9.80 8.61
CA ASN A 35 -7.33 10.20 8.19
C ASN A 35 -7.34 10.74 6.74
N ASP A 36 -6.36 10.38 5.92
CA ASP A 36 -6.32 10.75 4.51
C ASP A 36 -7.49 10.08 3.77
N ALA A 37 -8.19 10.86 2.96
CA ALA A 37 -9.30 10.37 2.13
C ALA A 37 -8.79 9.64 0.87
N SER A 38 -7.53 9.84 0.51
CA SER A 38 -6.91 9.20 -0.65
C SER A 38 -6.21 7.91 -0.26
N ALA A 39 -6.43 6.86 -1.04
CA ALA A 39 -5.68 5.64 -0.90
C ALA A 39 -4.22 5.86 -1.32
N LEU A 40 -3.32 5.09 -0.71
CA LEU A 40 -1.90 5.09 -1.04
C LEU A 40 -1.67 4.26 -2.31
N SER A 41 -1.01 4.88 -3.29
CA SER A 41 -0.52 4.18 -4.46
C SER A 41 0.80 3.45 -4.17
N TYR A 42 1.01 2.33 -4.86
CA TYR A 42 2.23 1.52 -4.76
C TYR A 42 3.32 2.06 -5.68
N GLY A 43 4.57 1.92 -5.28
CA GLY A 43 5.75 2.32 -6.03
C GLY A 43 6.77 1.18 -6.12
N PRO A 44 7.85 1.38 -6.88
CA PRO A 44 8.94 0.40 -6.94
C PRO A 44 9.60 0.27 -5.57
N ASP A 45 10.13 -0.93 -5.28
CA ASP A 45 10.95 -1.15 -4.09
C ASP A 45 12.30 -0.45 -4.28
N SER A 46 12.38 0.79 -3.79
CA SER A 46 13.56 1.62 -3.90
C SER A 46 13.63 2.65 -2.79
N SER A 47 14.81 2.76 -2.17
CA SER A 47 15.13 3.78 -1.17
C SER A 47 15.60 5.11 -1.77
N LEU A 48 15.64 5.23 -3.11
CA LEU A 48 16.06 6.45 -3.77
C LEU A 48 15.13 7.63 -3.45
N LYS A 49 15.69 8.84 -3.50
CA LYS A 49 14.92 10.06 -3.39
C LYS A 49 14.04 10.23 -4.62
N GLY A 50 12.77 10.57 -4.41
CA GLY A 50 11.84 10.83 -5.50
C GLY A 50 11.37 9.58 -6.23
N THR A 51 11.54 8.39 -5.63
CA THR A 51 10.88 7.16 -6.08
C THR A 51 9.39 7.43 -6.32
N GLU A 52 8.84 6.89 -7.40
CA GLU A 52 7.42 7.04 -7.72
C GLU A 52 6.54 6.63 -6.52
N ASN A 53 5.49 7.41 -6.27
CA ASN A 53 4.58 7.24 -5.13
C ASN A 53 5.25 7.28 -3.74
N GLN A 54 6.48 7.82 -3.65
CA GLN A 54 7.10 8.17 -2.38
C GLN A 54 6.33 9.30 -1.70
N TRP A 55 6.09 9.15 -0.40
CA TRP A 55 5.49 10.17 0.44
C TRP A 55 6.31 10.44 1.70
N LYS A 56 6.19 11.65 2.23
CA LYS A 56 6.90 12.08 3.43
C LYS A 56 6.28 11.42 4.66
N PHE A 57 7.05 10.56 5.32
CA PHE A 57 6.63 9.87 6.55
C PHE A 57 6.72 10.80 7.77
N SER A 58 7.83 11.54 7.87
CA SER A 58 8.12 12.43 8.99
C SER A 58 8.90 13.66 8.54
N SER A 59 8.89 14.69 9.37
CA SER A 59 9.72 15.88 9.21
C SER A 59 10.85 15.91 10.24
N ARG A 60 11.94 16.61 9.92
CA ARG A 60 13.14 16.69 10.78
C ARG A 60 12.90 17.51 12.06
N ASP A 61 11.88 18.36 12.08
CA ASP A 61 11.67 19.35 13.12
C ASP A 61 10.56 18.89 14.09
N GLY A 62 10.94 18.64 15.35
CA GLY A 62 9.98 18.50 16.46
C GLY A 62 9.24 17.17 16.56
N GLU A 63 9.44 16.21 15.65
CA GLU A 63 8.83 14.88 15.71
C GLU A 63 9.76 13.87 16.43
N GLU A 64 9.64 13.76 17.76
CA GLU A 64 10.42 12.76 18.53
C GLU A 64 10.05 11.31 18.19
N LYS A 65 8.77 11.05 17.89
CA LYS A 65 8.23 9.70 17.62
C LYS A 65 7.19 9.74 16.51
N PRO A 66 7.61 9.97 15.25
CA PRO A 66 6.69 9.99 14.13
C PRO A 66 5.95 8.65 14.02
N THR A 67 4.64 8.73 13.88
CA THR A 67 3.75 7.56 13.79
C THR A 67 2.82 7.73 12.60
N VAL A 68 2.56 6.63 11.89
CA VAL A 68 1.50 6.56 10.89
C VAL A 68 0.59 5.40 11.23
N GLU A 69 -0.72 5.65 11.20
CA GLU A 69 -1.73 4.61 11.27
C GLU A 69 -2.06 4.17 9.84
N PHE A 70 -2.00 2.88 9.56
CA PHE A 70 -2.50 2.33 8.30
C PHE A 70 -3.89 1.74 8.48
N LYS A 71 -4.80 2.08 7.57
CA LYS A 71 -6.16 1.54 7.51
C LYS A 71 -6.32 0.77 6.21
N ALA A 72 -6.74 -0.49 6.31
CA ALA A 72 -6.95 -1.36 5.17
C ALA A 72 -8.44 -1.60 4.95
N PHE A 73 -8.89 -1.46 3.71
CA PHE A 73 -10.28 -1.70 3.32
C PHE A 73 -10.36 -2.59 2.09
N TYR A 74 -11.28 -3.55 2.10
CA TYR A 74 -11.62 -4.31 0.90
C TYR A 74 -12.31 -3.40 -0.13
N VAL A 75 -11.99 -3.61 -1.39
CA VAL A 75 -12.63 -2.93 -2.51
C VAL A 75 -13.06 -3.93 -3.57
N ASN A 76 -14.19 -3.63 -4.20
CA ASN A 76 -14.64 -4.36 -5.38
C ASN A 76 -13.83 -3.89 -6.60
N LYS A 77 -13.19 -4.82 -7.32
CA LYS A 77 -12.31 -4.50 -8.44
C LYS A 77 -13.06 -4.48 -9.78
N ASP A 78 -14.02 -5.38 -9.97
CA ASP A 78 -14.60 -5.68 -11.29
C ASP A 78 -16.11 -5.99 -11.26
N GLY A 79 -16.76 -5.88 -10.10
CA GLY A 79 -18.19 -6.14 -9.92
C GLY A 79 -18.54 -7.59 -9.58
N ASN A 80 -17.63 -8.56 -9.79
CA ASN A 80 -17.92 -9.99 -9.68
C ASN A 80 -17.19 -10.62 -8.48
N ILE A 81 -17.70 -10.35 -7.28
CA ILE A 81 -17.08 -10.86 -6.04
C ILE A 81 -17.45 -12.33 -5.83
N THR A 82 -16.42 -13.16 -5.69
CA THR A 82 -16.57 -14.56 -5.21
C THR A 82 -15.88 -14.70 -3.86
N GLY A 83 -16.59 -15.30 -2.90
CA GLY A 83 -16.09 -15.53 -1.55
C GLY A 83 -14.89 -16.48 -1.51
N GLY A 84 -14.01 -16.30 -0.52
CA GLY A 84 -12.81 -17.11 -0.34
C GLY A 84 -11.83 -16.48 0.63
N THR A 85 -10.61 -17.01 0.68
CA THR A 85 -9.51 -16.44 1.46
C THR A 85 -8.95 -15.22 0.77
N VAL A 86 -8.57 -14.22 1.56
CA VAL A 86 -7.91 -13.00 1.08
C VAL A 86 -6.58 -12.87 1.81
N ASN A 87 -5.49 -13.08 1.09
CA ASN A 87 -4.12 -12.95 1.59
C ASN A 87 -3.37 -11.95 0.70
N ALA A 88 -2.79 -10.91 1.28
CA ALA A 88 -2.06 -9.88 0.54
C ALA A 88 -0.81 -9.46 1.31
N VAL A 89 0.22 -9.01 0.58
CA VAL A 89 1.52 -8.63 1.15
C VAL A 89 1.98 -7.33 0.52
N ALA A 90 2.18 -6.31 1.37
CA ALA A 90 2.82 -5.06 0.99
C ALA A 90 4.10 -4.88 1.82
N THR A 91 5.13 -4.31 1.22
CA THR A 91 6.35 -3.87 1.91
C THR A 91 6.37 -2.35 2.02
N TYR A 92 7.02 -1.85 3.06
CA TYR A 92 7.26 -0.42 3.25
C TYR A 92 8.77 -0.17 3.30
N THR A 93 9.24 0.76 2.46
CA THR A 93 10.65 1.10 2.35
C THR A 93 10.89 2.54 2.80
N PHE A 94 11.65 2.70 3.88
CA PHE A 94 12.07 4.01 4.37
C PHE A 94 13.28 4.52 3.59
N SER A 95 13.24 5.82 3.25
CA SER A 95 14.34 6.56 2.67
C SER A 95 14.64 7.73 3.60
N TYR A 96 15.87 7.81 4.10
CA TYR A 96 16.35 8.86 5.00
C TYR A 96 17.19 9.86 4.19
N GLN A 97 16.86 11.14 4.31
CA GLN A 97 17.45 12.25 3.55
C GLN A 97 17.65 13.46 4.44
#